data_AF-A0A1G7ZH40-F1
#
_entry.id   AF-A0A1G7ZH40-F1
#
_cell.length_a   1.000
_cell.length_b   1.000
_cell.length_c   1.000
_cell.angle_alpha   90.00
_cell.angle_beta   90.00
_cell.angle_gamma   90.00
#
_symmetry.space_group_name_H-M   'P 1'
#
loop_
_entity.id
_entity.type
_entity.pdbx_description
1 polymer ?
#
loop_
_entity_poly.entity_id
_entity_poly.type
_entity_poly.pdbx_seq_one_letter_code
_entity_poly.pdbx_strand_id
1 'polypeptide(L)'
;MGKSSLILTFYIFHSGALKSRAPNVPEEFFSHFARGVFDGDAYFKTGADVVVMRPGSRVLSKRLMDKLEELGAVAELDTKEDVYRITITGIDSLRVFYDWLYKDARGVYISTKREQFTKRFDYDFWKKQQPKKYGF
;
A
#
# COMPACT_ATOMS: atom_id res chain seq x y z
N MET A 1 -20.99 -22.04 8.35
CA MET A 1 -19.73 -21.51 8.92
C MET A 1 -18.99 -20.80 7.79
N GLY A 2 -18.91 -19.48 7.63
CA GLY A 2 -18.86 -18.35 8.55
C GLY A 2 -17.83 -17.34 7.98
N LYS A 3 -17.91 -17.02 6.68
CA LYS A 3 -16.88 -16.30 5.91
C LYS A 3 -16.82 -14.79 6.20
N SER A 4 -17.70 -14.29 7.06
CA SER A 4 -17.77 -12.89 7.46
C SER A 4 -16.98 -12.57 8.74
N SER A 5 -16.36 -13.56 9.38
CA SER A 5 -15.75 -13.37 10.71
C SER A 5 -14.38 -12.70 10.68
N LEU A 6 -13.57 -12.84 9.63
CA LEU A 6 -12.18 -12.33 9.63
C LEU A 6 -12.12 -10.79 9.52
N ILE A 7 -13.02 -10.18 8.75
CA ILE A 7 -13.09 -8.72 8.63
C ILE A 7 -13.55 -8.12 9.96
N LEU A 8 -14.50 -8.76 10.65
CA LEU A 8 -15.00 -8.26 11.94
C LEU A 8 -13.96 -8.40 13.07
N THR A 9 -13.17 -9.48 13.08
CA THR A 9 -12.18 -9.74 14.13
C THR A 9 -10.99 -8.78 14.09
N PHE A 10 -10.63 -8.23 12.93
CA PHE A 10 -9.45 -7.35 12.81
C PHE A 10 -9.75 -5.87 12.53
N TYR A 11 -10.94 -5.52 12.01
CA TYR A 11 -11.23 -4.16 11.52
C TYR A 11 -12.02 -3.29 12.52
N ILE A 12 -12.68 -3.86 13.53
CA ILE A 12 -13.40 -3.07 14.55
C ILE A 12 -12.50 -2.81 15.76
N PHE A 13 -11.56 -1.89 15.61
CA PHE A 13 -11.06 -1.09 16.73
C PHE A 13 -11.11 0.38 16.32
N HIS A 14 -12.30 0.99 16.45
CA HIS A 14 -12.45 2.43 16.36
C HIS A 14 -11.70 3.11 17.52
N SER A 15 -10.91 4.12 17.14
CA SER A 15 -10.44 5.27 17.94
C SER A 15 -10.09 5.01 19.41
N GLY A 16 -8.81 4.75 19.68
CA GLY A 16 -8.20 4.90 21.02
C GLY A 16 -7.25 3.76 21.42
N ALA A 17 -7.57 2.53 21.05
CA ALA A 17 -6.85 1.34 21.54
C ALA A 17 -5.69 0.85 20.65
N LEU A 18 -5.57 1.35 19.42
CA LEU A 18 -4.59 0.86 18.42
C LEU A 18 -3.13 1.30 18.67
N LYS A 19 -2.87 2.18 19.64
CA LYS A 19 -1.51 2.63 19.93
C LYS A 19 -0.60 1.52 20.47
N SER A 20 -1.12 0.40 20.98
CA SER A 20 -0.29 -0.57 21.72
C SER A 20 -0.13 -1.98 21.13
N ARG A 21 -0.99 -2.47 20.22
CA ARG A 21 -0.83 -3.82 19.62
C ARG A 21 -1.31 -3.87 18.18
N ALA A 22 -0.37 -3.94 17.22
CA ALA A 22 -0.73 -4.37 15.87
C ALA A 22 -1.25 -5.82 15.93
N PRO A 23 -2.32 -6.17 15.20
CA PRO A 23 -2.78 -7.56 15.17
C PRO A 23 -1.69 -8.47 14.60
N ASN A 24 -1.54 -9.65 15.20
CA ASN A 24 -0.64 -10.68 14.66
C ASN A 24 -1.29 -11.34 13.44
N VAL A 25 -1.19 -10.67 12.29
CA VAL A 25 -1.76 -11.14 11.02
C VAL A 25 -0.83 -12.20 10.42
N PRO A 26 -1.31 -13.42 10.11
CA PRO A 26 -0.50 -14.42 9.39
C PRO A 26 0.01 -13.87 8.05
N GLU A 27 1.18 -14.33 7.60
CA GLU A 27 1.85 -13.77 6.43
C GLU A 27 1.01 -13.91 5.15
N GLU A 28 0.28 -15.01 5.01
CA GLU A 28 -0.63 -15.26 3.89
C GLU A 28 -1.79 -14.24 3.81
N PHE A 29 -2.16 -13.61 4.93
CA PHE A 29 -3.21 -12.59 4.99
C PHE A 29 -2.66 -11.16 5.05
N PHE A 30 -1.34 -10.99 5.09
CA PHE A 30 -0.75 -9.68 5.34
C PHE A 30 -1.03 -8.68 4.20
N SER A 31 -1.05 -9.13 2.95
CA SER A 31 -1.44 -8.26 1.82
C SER A 31 -2.89 -7.78 1.91
N HIS A 32 -3.81 -8.59 2.42
CA HIS A 32 -5.20 -8.19 2.65
C HIS A 32 -5.31 -7.11 3.72
N PHE A 33 -4.58 -7.28 4.82
CA PHE A 33 -4.54 -6.31 5.91
C PHE A 33 -3.92 -4.98 5.45
N ALA A 34 -2.77 -5.04 4.77
CA ALA A 34 -2.11 -3.88 4.20
C ALA A 34 -2.99 -3.15 3.18
N ARG A 35 -3.81 -3.89 2.40
CA ARG A 35 -4.78 -3.30 1.48
C ARG A 35 -5.85 -2.51 2.22
N GLY A 36 -6.33 -2.98 3.36
CA GLY A 36 -7.25 -2.22 4.21
C GLY A 36 -6.65 -0.89 4.68
N VAL A 37 -5.39 -0.91 5.15
CA VAL A 37 -4.66 0.30 5.55
C VAL A 37 -4.50 1.26 4.37
N PHE A 38 -4.11 0.73 3.20
CA PHE A 38 -3.94 1.51 1.99
C PHE A 38 -5.25 2.13 1.50
N ASP A 39 -6.32 1.35 1.46
CA ASP A 39 -7.64 1.78 1.01
C ASP A 39 -8.26 2.79 1.99
N GLY A 40 -8.02 2.66 3.30
CA GLY A 40 -8.48 3.60 4.31
C GLY A 40 -7.67 4.90 4.36
N ASP A 41 -6.36 4.81 4.58
CA ASP A 41 -5.55 5.93 5.07
C ASP A 41 -4.35 6.32 4.19
N ALA A 42 -4.23 5.72 3.00
CA ALA A 42 -3.23 6.12 2.01
C ALA A 42 -3.81 7.01 0.90
N TYR A 43 -2.92 7.77 0.26
CA TYR A 43 -3.21 8.49 -0.97
C TYR A 43 -2.08 8.30 -1.98
N PHE A 44 -2.44 8.40 -3.26
CA PHE A 44 -1.52 8.30 -4.38
C PHE A 44 -1.38 9.65 -5.09
N LYS A 45 -0.15 10.16 -5.18
CA LYS A 45 0.17 11.39 -5.90
C LYS A 45 0.67 11.02 -7.30
N THR A 46 -0.28 10.87 -8.23
CA THR A 46 -0.05 10.43 -9.63
C THR A 46 1.05 11.17 -10.38
N GLY A 47 1.17 12.48 -10.18
CA GLY A 47 2.20 13.29 -10.84
C GLY A 47 3.62 13.14 -10.28
N ALA A 48 3.76 12.55 -9.10
CA ALA A 48 5.06 12.35 -8.44
C ALA A 48 5.45 10.88 -8.34
N ASP A 49 4.57 9.95 -8.74
CA ASP A 49 4.72 8.50 -8.54
C ASP A 49 5.08 8.17 -7.08
N VAL A 50 4.29 8.75 -6.17
CA VAL A 50 4.48 8.62 -4.73
C VAL A 50 3.19 8.14 -4.07
N VAL A 51 3.31 7.10 -3.25
CA VAL A 51 2.28 6.69 -2.29
C VAL A 51 2.69 7.11 -0.90
N VAL A 52 1.74 7.68 -0.16
CA VAL A 52 1.92 7.98 1.25
C VAL A 52 0.83 7.26 2.03
N MET A 53 1.22 6.47 3.03
CA MET A 53 0.31 5.74 3.93
C MET A 53 0.62 6.02 5.40
N ARG A 54 -0.40 5.92 6.24
CA ARG A 54 -0.31 6.14 7.70
C ARG A 54 -0.83 4.93 8.46
N PRO A 55 0.03 3.94 8.78
CA PRO A 55 -0.43 2.68 9.39
C PRO A 55 -0.90 2.81 10.85
N GLY A 56 -0.61 3.92 11.53
CA GLY A 56 -1.12 4.20 12.88
C GLY A 56 -0.44 3.42 14.03
N SER A 57 0.52 2.54 13.73
CA SER A 57 1.28 1.78 14.74
C SER A 57 2.74 1.58 14.32
N ARG A 58 3.66 1.67 15.28
CA ARG A 58 5.10 1.41 15.06
C ARG A 58 5.36 0.01 14.54
N VAL A 59 4.74 -0.99 15.16
CA VAL A 59 4.95 -2.42 14.85
C VAL A 59 4.48 -2.70 13.43
N LEU A 60 3.29 -2.21 13.08
CA LEU A 60 2.76 -2.35 11.73
C LEU A 60 3.62 -1.62 10.70
N SER A 61 4.07 -0.41 11.03
CA SER A 61 4.89 0.39 10.12
C SER A 61 6.23 -0.30 9.83
N LYS A 62 6.89 -0.85 10.86
CA LYS A 62 8.11 -1.64 10.67
C LYS A 62 7.84 -2.87 9.80
N ARG A 63 6.80 -3.64 10.09
CA ARG A 63 6.47 -4.83 9.31
C ARG A 63 6.14 -4.52 7.85
N LEU A 64 5.47 -3.39 7.58
CA LEU A 64 5.24 -2.91 6.21
C LEU A 64 6.55 -2.52 5.52
N MET A 65 7.46 -1.84 6.23
CA MET A 65 8.79 -1.50 5.71
C MET A 65 9.60 -2.74 5.36
N ASP A 66 9.69 -3.71 6.27
CA ASP A 66 10.38 -4.99 6.04
C ASP A 66 9.80 -5.69 4.80
N LYS A 67 8.48 -5.66 4.63
CA LYS A 67 7.81 -6.24 3.46
C LYS A 67 8.09 -5.49 2.17
N LEU A 68 8.14 -4.15 2.21
CA LEU A 68 8.46 -3.32 1.04
C LEU A 68 9.90 -3.57 0.59
N GLU A 69 10.83 -3.71 1.54
CA GLU A 69 12.22 -4.08 1.27
C GLU A 69 12.33 -5.46 0.62
N GLU A 70 11.62 -6.47 1.15
CA GLU A 70 11.55 -7.82 0.55
C GLU A 70 11.05 -7.80 -0.90
N LEU A 71 10.08 -6.93 -1.21
CA LEU A 71 9.55 -6.75 -2.56
C LEU A 71 10.48 -5.95 -3.49
N GLY A 72 11.59 -5.40 -2.96
CA GLY A 72 12.49 -4.51 -3.70
C GLY A 72 11.92 -3.12 -3.94
N ALA A 73 10.92 -2.69 -3.17
CA ALA A 73 10.35 -1.35 -3.28
C ALA A 73 11.20 -0.31 -2.53
N VAL A 74 11.42 0.84 -3.16
CA VAL A 74 12.04 1.99 -2.50
C VAL A 74 11.00 2.70 -1.64
N ALA A 75 11.19 2.65 -0.32
CA ALA A 75 10.30 3.29 0.65
C ALA A 75 11.07 3.94 1.80
N GLU A 76 10.44 4.94 2.42
CA GLU A 76 10.95 5.66 3.58
C GLU A 76 9.92 5.67 4.70
N LEU A 77 10.38 5.56 5.94
CA LEU A 77 9.55 5.68 7.15
C LEU A 77 9.89 6.97 7.90
N ASP A 78 8.92 7.87 7.98
CA ASP A 78 8.94 9.05 8.87
C ASP A 78 8.17 8.72 10.15
N THR A 79 8.75 9.05 11.30
CA THR A 79 8.19 8.77 12.64
C THR A 79 8.06 10.03 13.50
N LYS A 80 8.03 11.22 12.89
CA LYS A 80 7.89 12.48 13.63
C LYS A 80 6.56 12.54 14.39
N GLU A 81 6.61 13.10 15.62
CA GLU A 81 5.42 13.43 16.43
C GLU A 81 4.47 12.24 16.69
N ASP A 82 5.01 11.03 16.86
CA ASP A 82 4.25 9.77 17.00
C ASP A 82 3.34 9.44 15.80
N VAL A 83 3.54 10.11 14.66
CA VAL A 83 2.89 9.81 13.39
C VAL A 83 3.83 8.96 12.55
N TYR A 84 3.40 7.73 12.26
CA TYR A 84 4.11 6.85 11.36
C TYR A 84 3.62 7.05 9.93
N ARG A 85 4.52 7.47 9.05
CA ARG A 85 4.24 7.70 7.63
C ARG A 85 5.22 6.90 6.78
N ILE A 86 4.69 6.05 5.91
CA ILE A 86 5.49 5.36 4.89
C ILE A 86 5.29 6.06 3.56
N THR A 87 6.38 6.39 2.90
CA THR A 87 6.42 6.99 1.56
C THR A 87 7.06 6.00 0.60
N ILE A 88 6.33 5.54 -0.41
CA ILE A 88 6.86 4.67 -1.48
C ILE A 88 7.05 5.53 -2.71
N THR A 89 8.23 5.49 -3.32
CA THR A 89 8.62 6.39 -4.40
C THR A 89 9.06 5.60 -5.64
N GLY A 90 8.64 6.09 -6.80
CA GLY A 90 9.07 5.58 -8.09
C GLY A 90 8.12 4.53 -8.65
N ILE A 91 7.90 4.58 -9.96
CA ILE A 91 6.86 3.79 -10.63
C ILE A 91 7.08 2.28 -10.52
N ASP A 92 8.33 1.83 -10.50
CA ASP A 92 8.67 0.41 -10.40
C ASP A 92 8.40 -0.11 -8.97
N SER A 93 8.78 0.66 -7.93
CA SER A 93 8.41 0.38 -6.53
C SER A 93 6.90 0.31 -6.33
N LEU A 94 6.16 1.24 -6.94
CA LEU A 94 4.71 1.25 -6.88
C LEU A 94 4.07 0.05 -7.57
N ARG A 95 4.66 -0.43 -8.66
CA ARG A 95 4.17 -1.59 -9.41
C ARG A 95 4.33 -2.87 -8.58
N VAL A 96 5.51 -3.13 -8.02
CA VAL A 96 5.74 -4.31 -7.17
C VAL A 96 4.87 -4.28 -5.91
N PHE A 97 4.69 -3.10 -5.30
CA PHE A 97 3.79 -2.93 -4.17
C PHE A 97 2.34 -3.20 -4.56
N TYR A 98 1.87 -2.64 -5.68
CA TYR A 98 0.50 -2.83 -6.17
C TYR A 98 0.21 -4.29 -6.50
N ASP A 99 1.11 -4.98 -7.21
CA ASP A 99 0.94 -6.39 -7.57
C ASP A 99 0.83 -7.26 -6.33
N TRP A 100 1.68 -7.02 -5.31
CA TRP A 100 1.59 -7.71 -4.02
C TRP A 100 0.28 -7.41 -3.27
N LEU A 101 -0.17 -6.15 -3.27
CA LEU A 101 -1.36 -5.70 -2.56
C LEU A 101 -2.64 -6.32 -3.13
N TYR A 102 -2.68 -6.46 -4.47
CA TYR A 102 -3.87 -6.86 -5.21
C TYR A 102 -3.87 -8.31 -5.72
N LYS A 103 -2.78 -9.08 -5.52
CA LYS A 103 -2.63 -10.47 -6.02
C LYS A 103 -3.85 -11.38 -5.81
N ASP A 104 -4.50 -11.25 -4.66
CA ASP A 104 -5.63 -12.09 -4.25
C ASP A 104 -6.86 -11.25 -3.85
N ALA A 105 -7.03 -10.05 -4.40
CA ALA A 105 -8.00 -9.09 -3.87
C ALA A 105 -9.47 -9.56 -3.95
N ARG A 106 -9.83 -10.48 -4.85
CA ARG A 106 -11.15 -11.13 -5.00
C ARG A 106 -12.36 -10.21 -4.76
N GLY A 107 -12.29 -8.96 -5.20
CA GLY A 107 -13.37 -7.97 -5.07
C GLY A 107 -13.41 -7.17 -3.77
N VAL A 108 -12.51 -7.42 -2.81
CA VAL A 108 -12.42 -6.70 -1.53
C VAL A 108 -11.36 -5.60 -1.64
N TYR A 109 -11.71 -4.47 -2.24
CA TYR A 109 -10.86 -3.28 -2.40
C TYR A 109 -11.68 -2.05 -2.83
N ILE A 110 -11.11 -0.85 -2.71
CA ILE A 110 -11.70 0.37 -3.28
C ILE A 110 -11.38 0.47 -4.78
N SER A 111 -12.40 0.34 -5.62
CA SER A 111 -12.24 0.31 -7.09
C SER A 111 -11.58 1.57 -7.65
N THR A 112 -11.96 2.74 -7.16
CA THR A 112 -11.43 4.02 -7.63
C THR A 112 -9.93 4.16 -7.40
N LYS A 113 -9.42 3.70 -6.24
CA LYS A 113 -7.98 3.65 -5.96
C LYS A 113 -7.29 2.68 -6.90
N ARG A 114 -7.84 1.48 -7.08
CA ARG A 114 -7.28 0.47 -8.00
C ARG A 114 -7.18 1.01 -9.44
N GLU A 115 -8.23 1.64 -9.94
CA GLU A 115 -8.27 2.20 -11.30
C GLU A 115 -7.26 3.33 -11.52
N GLN A 116 -7.02 4.18 -10.51
CA GLN A 116 -6.01 5.24 -10.61
C GLN A 116 -4.60 4.68 -10.83
N PHE A 117 -4.26 3.59 -10.16
CA PHE A 117 -2.98 2.90 -10.35
C PHE A 117 -2.88 2.27 -11.73
N THR A 118 -3.89 1.49 -12.13
CA THR A 118 -3.93 0.86 -13.45
C THR A 118 -3.72 1.89 -14.56
N LYS A 119 -4.48 2.99 -14.56
CA LYS A 119 -4.34 4.07 -15.56
C LYS A 119 -2.93 4.66 -15.58
N ARG A 120 -2.30 4.84 -14.41
CA ARG A 120 -0.94 5.40 -14.32
C ARG A 120 0.11 4.42 -14.85
N PHE A 121 -0.04 3.12 -14.58
CA PHE A 121 0.87 2.08 -15.08
C PHE A 121 0.74 1.86 -16.57
N ASP A 122 -0.47 1.94 -17.12
CA ASP A 122 -0.72 1.91 -18.56
C ASP A 122 -0.05 3.12 -19.22
N TYR A 123 -0.24 4.32 -18.67
CA TYR A 123 0.43 5.52 -19.17
C TYR A 123 1.97 5.41 -19.12
N ASP A 124 2.53 4.88 -18.03
CA ASP A 124 3.98 4.63 -17.92
C ASP A 124 4.48 3.67 -19.00
N PHE A 125 3.74 2.57 -19.21
CA PHE A 125 4.05 1.58 -20.23
C PHE A 125 4.06 2.22 -21.62
N TRP A 126 3.01 2.97 -21.98
CA TRP A 126 2.94 3.65 -23.28
C TRP A 126 4.05 4.68 -23.47
N LYS A 127 4.42 5.43 -22.42
CA LYS A 127 5.50 6.41 -22.48
C LYS A 127 6.86 5.76 -22.72
N LYS A 128 7.13 4.58 -22.12
CA LYS A 128 8.37 3.81 -22.32
C LYS A 128 8.52 3.26 -23.74
N GLN A 129 7.42 3.02 -24.45
CA GLN A 129 7.41 2.52 -25.84
C GLN A 129 7.66 3.62 -26.88
N GLN A 130 7.56 4.90 -26.51
CA GLN A 130 7.82 5.96 -27.48
C GLN A 130 9.32 6.06 -27.76
N PRO A 131 9.74 6.13 -29.05
CA PRO A 131 11.13 6.35 -29.37
C PRO A 131 11.59 7.66 -28.74
N LYS A 132 12.73 7.64 -28.04
CA LYS A 132 13.37 8.86 -27.54
C LYS A 132 13.62 9.77 -28.74
N LYS A 133 12.82 10.83 -28.90
CA LYS A 133 13.14 11.89 -29.85
C LYS A 133 14.47 12.49 -29.39
N TYR A 134 15.56 12.13 -30.06
CA TYR A 134 16.81 12.87 -29.96
C TYR A 134 16.50 14.30 -30.44
N GLY A 135 16.66 15.27 -29.54
CA GLY A 135 16.65 16.68 -29.90
C GLY A 135 17.91 17.00 -30.67
N PHE A 136 17.74 17.63 -31.83
CA PHE A 136 18.79 18.31 -32.58
C PHE A 136 19.26 19.56 -31.84
#